data_AF-A0A7S0EUS3-F1
#
_entry.id   AF-A0A7S0EUS3-F1
#
_cell.length_a   1.000
_cell.length_b   1.000
_cell.length_c   1.000
_cell.angle_alpha   90.00
_cell.angle_beta   90.00
_cell.angle_gamma   90.00
#
_symmetry.space_group_name_H-M   'P 1'
#
loop_
_entity.id
_entity.type
_entity.pdbx_description
1 polymer ?
#
loop_
_entity_poly.entity_id
_entity_poly.type
_entity_poly.pdbx_seq_one_letter_code
_entity_poly.pdbx_strand_id
1 'polypeptide(L)'
;VACELGHLYIRDSIIEFLGQSGMFGSAHSDRSALKREFGHIERLKDVFPVVLETAPPPATSTWCCPLDKAILASGQHTFGVALPCGHAMRERSLALCVKSDASCPVCCTALQRTVTLFPPTEARQKRREELKAEREQKQARKRKRGQEREVMRVPKGPSG
;
A
#
# COMPACT_ATOMS: atom_id res chain seq x y z
N VAL A 1 5.20 3.60 -6.87
CA VAL A 1 4.45 2.60 -6.07
C VAL A 1 3.79 3.31 -4.89
N ALA A 2 2.78 2.73 -4.25
CA ALA A 2 2.19 3.24 -3.02
C ALA A 2 2.03 2.16 -1.96
N CYS A 3 1.97 2.57 -0.69
CA CYS A 3 1.62 1.68 0.42
C CYS A 3 0.15 1.83 0.84
N GLU A 4 -0.29 0.99 1.77
CA GLU A 4 -1.62 1.05 2.40
C GLU A 4 -1.93 2.35 3.14
N LEU A 5 -0.92 3.15 3.47
CA LEU A 5 -1.09 4.46 4.10
C LEU A 5 -1.29 5.59 3.10
N GLY A 6 -1.26 5.30 1.79
CA GLY A 6 -1.49 6.30 0.74
C GLY A 6 -0.27 7.13 0.38
N HIS A 7 0.92 6.75 0.83
CA HIS A 7 2.17 7.40 0.44
C HIS A 7 2.68 6.87 -0.90
N LEU A 8 3.16 7.78 -1.75
CA LEU A 8 3.82 7.44 -3.01
C LEU A 8 5.33 7.37 -2.83
N TYR A 9 5.95 6.39 -3.49
CA TYR A 9 7.38 6.16 -3.47
C TYR A 9 7.90 5.83 -4.87
N ILE A 10 9.16 6.19 -5.10
CA ILE A 10 9.96 5.61 -6.16
C ILE A 10 10.22 4.15 -5.80
N ARG A 11 10.00 3.24 -6.76
CA ARG A 11 10.11 1.80 -6.50
C ARG A 11 11.51 1.41 -6.03
N ASP A 12 12.53 1.99 -6.67
CA ASP A 12 13.94 1.68 -6.39
C ASP A 12 14.33 2.12 -4.98
N SER A 13 13.81 3.24 -4.49
CA SER A 13 14.02 3.67 -3.10
C SER A 13 13.45 2.69 -2.07
N ILE A 14 12.33 2.03 -2.38
CA ILE A 14 11.78 0.97 -1.51
C ILE A 14 12.64 -0.29 -1.57
N ILE A 15 13.11 -0.67 -2.76
CA ILE A 15 14.02 -1.81 -2.93
C ILE A 15 15.29 -1.59 -2.12
N GLU A 16 15.88 -0.41 -2.19
CA GLU A 16 17.07 -0.02 -1.44
C GLU A 16 16.81 -0.04 0.08
N PHE A 17 15.70 0.56 0.53
CA PHE A 17 15.29 0.55 1.94
C PHE A 17 15.15 -0.87 2.49
N LEU A 18 14.51 -1.77 1.74
CA LEU A 18 14.30 -3.17 2.14
C LEU A 18 15.58 -4.00 2.05
N GLY A 19 16.44 -3.72 1.07
CA GLY A 19 17.72 -4.40 0.88
C GLY A 19 18.73 -4.09 1.97
N GLN A 20 18.50 -3.03 2.77
CA GLN A 20 19.41 -2.57 3.82
C GLN A 20 20.86 -2.40 3.33
N SER A 21 21.03 -2.13 2.03
CA SER A 21 22.32 -2.18 1.31
C SER A 21 23.32 -1.11 1.76
N GLY A 22 22.94 -0.23 2.70
CA GLY A 22 23.82 0.82 3.25
C GLY A 22 24.17 1.90 2.24
N MET A 23 23.48 1.96 1.09
CA MET A 23 23.72 2.95 0.04
C MET A 23 23.19 4.35 0.37
N PHE A 24 22.25 4.46 1.30
CA PHE A 24 22.00 5.71 2.01
C PHE A 24 23.24 6.03 2.86
N GLY A 25 24.06 6.96 2.38
CA GLY A 25 25.34 7.32 2.97
C GLY A 25 25.28 7.45 4.50
N SER A 26 26.35 7.01 5.16
CA SER A 26 26.54 6.94 6.62
C SER A 26 26.31 8.24 7.40
N ALA A 27 25.98 9.35 6.73
CA ALA A 27 25.84 10.67 7.31
C ALA A 27 24.42 11.03 7.79
N HIS A 28 23.33 10.41 7.30
CA HIS A 28 21.99 11.02 7.48
C HIS A 28 20.78 10.14 7.81
N SER A 29 20.91 8.82 7.99
CA SER A 29 19.74 8.00 8.30
C SER A 29 19.70 7.61 9.78
N ASP A 30 19.02 8.39 10.62
CA ASP A 30 18.48 7.88 11.87
C ASP A 30 17.54 6.72 11.52
N ARG A 31 18.06 5.49 11.67
CA ARG A 31 17.31 4.26 11.38
C ARG A 31 16.03 4.18 12.21
N SER A 32 16.01 4.80 13.39
CA SER A 32 14.83 4.86 14.25
C SER A 32 13.76 5.75 13.63
N ALA A 33 14.14 6.91 13.08
CA ALA A 33 13.23 7.79 12.34
C ALA A 33 12.68 7.10 11.07
N LEU A 34 13.54 6.46 10.27
CA LEU A 34 13.10 5.73 9.08
C LEU A 34 12.17 4.57 9.44
N LYS A 35 12.47 3.83 10.52
CA LYS A 35 11.60 2.75 10.99
C LYS A 35 10.27 3.29 11.53
N ARG A 36 10.26 4.46 12.17
CA ARG A 36 9.02 5.13 12.59
C ARG A 36 8.15 5.49 11.39
N GLU A 37 8.75 6.01 10.32
CA GLU A 37 8.01 6.46 9.14
C GLU A 37 7.61 5.30 8.22
N PHE A 38 8.55 4.42 7.88
CA PHE A 38 8.40 3.36 6.87
C PHE A 38 8.35 1.95 7.44
N GLY A 39 8.37 1.74 8.76
CA GLY A 39 8.38 0.40 9.37
C GLY A 39 7.16 -0.47 9.07
N HIS A 40 6.12 0.10 8.45
CA HIS A 40 5.00 -0.66 7.90
C HIS A 40 5.35 -1.35 6.57
N ILE A 41 6.42 -0.98 5.88
CA ILE A 41 6.89 -1.62 4.66
C ILE A 41 8.01 -2.58 5.05
N GLU A 42 7.68 -3.88 5.16
CA GLU A 42 8.65 -4.93 5.50
C GLU A 42 9.10 -5.73 4.27
N ARG A 43 8.28 -5.73 3.22
CA ARG A 43 8.44 -6.51 2.00
C ARG A 43 7.91 -5.73 0.80
N LEU A 44 8.37 -6.06 -0.41
CA LEU A 44 7.88 -5.42 -1.64
C LEU A 44 6.38 -5.60 -1.86
N LYS A 45 5.77 -6.65 -1.31
CA LYS A 45 4.32 -6.86 -1.35
C LYS A 45 3.51 -5.88 -0.48
N ASP A 46 4.17 -5.12 0.41
CA ASP A 46 3.52 -4.11 1.24
C ASP A 46 3.31 -2.78 0.48
N VAL A 47 3.83 -2.71 -0.75
CA VAL A 47 3.54 -1.65 -1.72
C VAL A 47 2.92 -2.23 -2.99
N PHE A 48 2.17 -1.42 -3.71
CA PHE A 48 1.50 -1.76 -4.96
C PHE A 48 1.87 -0.79 -6.08
N PRO A 49 1.83 -1.22 -7.34
CA PRO A 49 2.04 -0.34 -8.48
C PRO A 49 0.94 0.73 -8.54
N VAL A 50 1.31 1.94 -8.95
CA VAL A 50 0.39 3.05 -9.16
C VAL A 50 0.61 3.57 -10.57
N VAL A 51 -0.48 3.68 -11.33
CA VAL A 51 -0.52 4.26 -12.66
C VAL A 51 -1.05 5.68 -12.52
N LEU A 52 -0.20 6.65 -12.86
CA LEU A 52 -0.50 8.08 -12.84
C LEU A 52 -0.62 8.58 -14.28
N GLU A 53 -1.70 9.27 -14.58
CA GLU A 53 -1.90 9.94 -15.87
C GLU A 53 -1.24 11.32 -15.83
N THR A 54 -0.51 11.70 -16.88
CA THR A 54 0.05 13.06 -17.00
C THR A 54 -0.98 14.02 -17.58
N ALA A 55 -1.04 15.23 -17.03
CA ALA A 55 -1.89 16.28 -17.56
C ALA A 55 -1.44 16.68 -18.98
N PRO A 56 -2.40 17.02 -19.87
CA PRO A 56 -2.07 17.54 -21.18
C PRO A 56 -1.34 18.89 -21.07
N PRO A 57 -0.63 19.32 -22.13
CA PRO A 57 0.09 20.59 -22.16
C PRO A 57 -0.83 21.77 -21.81
N PRO A 58 -0.32 22.81 -21.12
CA PRO A 58 1.09 23.08 -20.80
C PRO A 58 1.62 22.41 -19.51
N ALA A 59 0.79 21.69 -18.76
CA ALA A 59 1.12 21.16 -17.43
C ALA A 59 1.77 19.76 -17.45
N THR A 60 2.73 19.53 -18.35
CA THR A 60 3.30 18.21 -18.66
C THR A 60 4.00 17.50 -17.49
N SER A 61 4.30 18.22 -16.40
CA SER A 61 4.90 17.68 -15.17
C SER A 61 3.89 17.34 -14.07
N THR A 62 2.59 17.52 -14.33
CA THR A 62 1.55 17.38 -13.31
C THR A 62 0.71 16.14 -13.58
N TRP A 63 0.45 15.33 -12.55
CA TRP A 63 -0.44 14.18 -12.70
C TRP A 63 -1.91 14.59 -12.61
N CYS A 64 -2.80 13.86 -13.27
CA CYS A 64 -4.23 14.14 -13.26
C CYS A 64 -5.10 12.89 -13.14
N CYS A 65 -6.37 13.09 -12.85
CA CYS A 65 -7.39 12.04 -12.91
C CYS A 65 -7.65 11.67 -14.39
N PRO A 66 -7.61 10.39 -14.77
CA PRO A 66 -7.77 9.98 -16.17
C PRO A 66 -9.15 10.34 -16.75
N LEU A 67 -10.19 10.44 -15.89
CA LEU A 67 -11.59 10.61 -16.31
C LEU A 67 -11.98 12.07 -16.56
N ASP A 68 -11.48 12.97 -15.73
CA ASP A 68 -11.98 14.35 -15.65
C ASP A 68 -10.85 15.38 -15.64
N LYS A 69 -9.60 14.89 -15.79
CA LYS A 69 -8.36 15.64 -15.90
C LYS A 69 -8.07 16.58 -14.71
N ALA A 70 -8.73 16.40 -13.56
CA ALA A 70 -8.39 17.14 -12.36
C ALA A 70 -6.98 16.81 -11.89
N ILE A 71 -6.24 17.85 -11.50
CA ILE A 71 -4.86 17.76 -11.06
C ILE A 71 -4.74 17.03 -9.73
N LEU A 72 -3.86 16.03 -9.70
CA LEU A 72 -3.43 15.33 -8.49
C LEU A 72 -2.63 16.29 -7.61
N ALA A 73 -2.85 16.23 -6.30
CA ALA A 73 -2.17 17.07 -5.30
C ALA A 73 -2.44 18.59 -5.42
N SER A 74 -3.54 19.01 -6.06
CA SER A 74 -4.00 20.41 -6.00
C SER A 74 -4.52 20.84 -4.62
N GLY A 75 -4.67 19.89 -3.67
CA GLY A 75 -5.30 20.11 -2.36
C GLY A 75 -6.83 20.22 -2.40
N GLN A 76 -7.43 20.39 -3.58
CA GLN A 76 -8.88 20.54 -3.74
C GLN A 76 -9.64 19.21 -3.81
N HIS A 77 -8.94 18.13 -4.15
CA HIS A 77 -9.55 16.82 -4.38
C HIS A 77 -8.76 15.73 -3.69
N THR A 78 -9.48 14.77 -3.11
CA THR A 78 -8.90 13.51 -2.66
C THR A 78 -8.81 12.54 -3.83
N PHE A 79 -7.72 11.79 -3.85
CA PHE A 79 -7.46 10.78 -4.87
C PHE A 79 -7.32 9.43 -4.18
N GLY A 80 -7.70 8.38 -4.90
CA GLY A 80 -7.45 7.02 -4.48
C GLY A 80 -6.90 6.19 -5.63
N VAL A 81 -6.43 5.00 -5.30
CA VAL A 81 -5.94 4.00 -6.23
C VAL A 81 -6.89 2.82 -6.27
N ALA A 82 -7.33 2.44 -7.47
CA ALA A 82 -8.10 1.22 -7.70
C ALA A 82 -7.19 -0.01 -7.71
N LEU A 83 -7.43 -0.98 -6.82
CA LEU A 83 -6.72 -2.25 -6.83
C LEU A 83 -7.55 -3.36 -7.48
N PRO A 84 -6.91 -4.27 -8.25
CA PRO A 84 -5.46 -4.47 -8.36
C PRO A 84 -4.75 -3.66 -9.46
N CYS A 85 -5.46 -2.94 -10.32
CA CYS A 85 -4.88 -2.33 -11.52
C CYS A 85 -3.92 -1.14 -11.28
N GLY A 86 -4.03 -0.47 -10.13
CA GLY A 86 -3.14 0.63 -9.76
C GLY A 86 -3.54 2.01 -10.31
N HIS A 87 -4.62 2.17 -11.06
CA HIS A 87 -5.03 3.48 -11.58
C HIS A 87 -5.40 4.44 -10.47
N ALA A 88 -4.73 5.60 -10.42
CA ALA A 88 -5.05 6.69 -9.53
C ALA A 88 -6.12 7.61 -10.15
N MET A 89 -7.16 7.94 -9.39
CA MET A 89 -8.23 8.84 -9.83
C MET A 89 -8.93 9.49 -8.63
N ARG A 90 -9.82 10.46 -8.87
CA ARG A 90 -10.59 11.10 -7.80
C ARG A 90 -11.37 10.06 -7.00
N GLU A 91 -11.40 10.20 -5.68
CA GLU A 91 -12.14 9.26 -4.80
C GLU A 91 -13.63 9.22 -5.13
N ARG A 92 -14.22 10.37 -5.49
CA ARG A 92 -15.62 10.42 -5.93
C ARG A 92 -15.88 9.50 -7.12
N SER A 93 -14.94 9.45 -8.07
CA SER A 93 -15.05 8.58 -9.24
C SER A 93 -14.92 7.11 -8.85
N LEU A 94 -13.98 6.78 -7.94
CA LEU A 94 -13.86 5.42 -7.40
C LEU A 94 -15.12 4.98 -6.65
N ALA A 95 -15.71 5.86 -5.85
CA ALA A 95 -16.91 5.57 -5.08
C ALA A 95 -18.13 5.26 -5.97
N LEU A 96 -18.20 5.85 -7.17
CA LEU A 96 -19.23 5.53 -8.15
C LEU A 96 -18.99 4.14 -8.76
N CYS A 97 -17.73 3.78 -9.06
CA CYS A 97 -17.39 2.49 -9.64
C CYS A 97 -17.70 1.33 -8.70
N VAL A 98 -17.48 1.51 -7.38
CA VAL A 98 -17.83 0.52 -6.36
C VAL A 98 -19.34 0.27 -6.28
N LYS A 99 -20.17 1.25 -6.67
CA LYS A 99 -21.64 1.14 -6.62
C LYS A 99 -22.27 0.52 -7.86
N SER A 100 -21.67 0.67 -9.04
CA SER A 100 -22.25 0.17 -10.30
C SER A 100 -21.82 -1.27 -10.59
N ASP A 101 -20.58 -1.45 -11.01
CA ASP A 101 -20.09 -2.70 -11.62
C ASP A 101 -18.83 -3.21 -10.94
N ALA A 102 -18.38 -2.52 -9.89
CA ALA A 102 -17.14 -2.78 -9.17
C ALA A 102 -15.96 -3.04 -10.13
N SER A 103 -15.83 -2.25 -11.20
CA SER A 103 -14.76 -2.36 -12.18
C SER A 103 -14.08 -1.02 -12.43
N CYS A 104 -12.80 -1.06 -12.80
CA CYS A 104 -12.00 0.13 -13.00
C CYS A 104 -12.47 0.84 -14.28
N PRO A 105 -12.82 2.13 -14.23
CA PRO A 105 -13.38 2.82 -15.39
C PRO A 105 -12.34 3.10 -16.48
N VAL A 106 -11.06 2.84 -16.22
CA VAL A 106 -9.95 3.05 -17.16
C VAL A 106 -9.58 1.77 -17.91
N CYS A 107 -9.55 0.62 -17.21
CA CYS A 107 -9.04 -0.64 -17.76
C CYS A 107 -9.99 -1.83 -17.55
N CYS A 108 -11.20 -1.57 -17.06
CA CYS A 108 -12.27 -2.55 -16.78
C CYS A 108 -11.88 -3.69 -15.82
N THR A 109 -10.73 -3.62 -15.16
CA THR A 109 -10.31 -4.62 -14.16
C THR A 109 -11.23 -4.55 -12.96
N ALA A 110 -11.71 -5.70 -12.48
CA ALA A 110 -12.55 -5.79 -11.29
C ALA A 110 -11.86 -5.16 -10.07
N LEU A 111 -12.52 -4.18 -9.45
CA LEU A 111 -12.10 -3.54 -8.21
C LEU A 111 -12.27 -4.51 -7.06
N GLN A 112 -11.17 -4.77 -6.36
CA GLN A 112 -11.18 -5.48 -5.09
C GLN A 112 -11.32 -4.51 -3.92
N ARG A 113 -10.62 -3.38 -4.00
CA ARG A 113 -10.60 -2.34 -2.97
C ARG A 113 -9.94 -1.06 -3.50
N THR A 114 -10.01 -0.01 -2.70
CA THR A 114 -9.40 1.30 -2.99
C THR A 114 -8.47 1.72 -1.86
N VAL A 115 -7.42 2.48 -2.18
CA VAL A 115 -6.54 3.10 -1.19
C VAL A 115 -6.44 4.59 -1.45
N THR A 116 -6.82 5.42 -0.47
CA THR A 116 -6.69 6.89 -0.54
C THR A 116 -5.23 7.29 -0.60
N LEU A 117 -4.87 8.17 -1.53
CA LEU A 117 -3.56 8.82 -1.62
C LEU A 117 -3.54 10.08 -0.76
N PHE A 118 -2.43 10.28 -0.05
CA PHE A 118 -2.21 11.45 0.80
C PHE A 118 -3.37 11.75 1.77
N PRO A 119 -3.90 10.77 2.52
CA PRO A 119 -4.98 11.02 3.46
C PRO A 119 -4.52 11.99 4.57
N PRO A 120 -5.45 12.73 5.22
CA PRO A 120 -5.14 13.56 6.38
C PRO A 120 -4.35 12.81 7.45
N THR A 121 -3.52 13.52 8.22
CA THR A 121 -2.61 12.92 9.20
C THR A 121 -3.32 12.00 10.19
N GLU A 122 -4.50 12.40 10.69
CA GLU A 122 -5.31 11.60 11.62
C GLU A 122 -5.79 10.28 11.00
N ALA A 123 -6.35 10.35 9.79
CA ALA A 123 -6.79 9.17 9.05
C ALA A 123 -5.61 8.21 8.78
N ARG A 124 -4.44 8.76 8.47
CA ARG A 124 -3.21 8.00 8.24
C ARG A 124 -2.71 7.32 9.51
N GLN A 125 -2.73 8.01 10.65
CA GLN A 125 -2.31 7.48 11.93
C GLN A 125 -3.24 6.34 12.38
N LYS A 126 -4.56 6.55 12.27
CA LYS A 126 -5.56 5.50 12.52
C LYS A 126 -5.30 4.27 11.66
N ARG A 127 -5.09 4.44 10.34
CA ARG A 127 -4.81 3.33 9.44
C ARG A 127 -3.52 2.58 9.79
N ARG A 128 -2.49 3.29 10.26
CA ARG A 128 -1.25 2.68 10.75
C ARG A 128 -1.49 1.78 11.95
N GLU A 129 -2.31 2.22 12.90
CA GLU A 129 -2.67 1.44 14.09
C GLU A 129 -3.48 0.19 13.71
N GLU A 130 -4.44 0.32 12.79
CA GLU A 130 -5.20 -0.82 12.24
C GLU A 130 -4.27 -1.86 11.60
N LEU A 131 -3.33 -1.43 10.74
CA LEU A 131 -2.37 -2.34 10.10
C LEU A 131 -1.47 -3.05 11.12
N LYS A 132 -1.08 -2.36 12.20
CA LYS A 132 -0.31 -2.96 13.29
C LYS A 132 -1.14 -4.02 14.03
N ALA A 133 -2.38 -3.69 14.40
CA ALA A 133 -3.29 -4.62 15.06
C ALA A 133 -3.59 -5.86 14.20
N GLU A 134 -3.84 -5.68 12.89
CA GLU A 134 -4.03 -6.79 11.96
C GLU A 134 -2.82 -7.74 11.90
N ARG A 135 -1.60 -7.19 11.94
CA ARG A 135 -0.37 -7.98 11.95
C ARG A 135 -0.24 -8.79 13.22
N GLU A 136 -0.46 -8.17 14.38
CA GLU A 136 -0.42 -8.84 15.67
C GLU A 136 -1.44 -9.99 15.72
N GLN A 137 -2.67 -9.75 15.25
CA GLN A 137 -3.69 -10.78 15.14
C GLN A 137 -3.30 -11.93 14.20
N LYS A 138 -2.75 -11.62 13.01
CA LYS A 138 -2.27 -12.65 12.06
C LYS A 138 -1.12 -13.47 12.63
N GLN A 139 -0.19 -12.84 13.35
CA GLN A 139 0.92 -13.53 14.01
C GLN A 139 0.43 -14.42 15.16
N ALA A 140 -0.47 -13.93 16.01
CA ALA A 140 -1.07 -14.72 17.09
C ALA A 140 -1.82 -15.95 16.55
N ARG A 141 -2.63 -15.77 15.50
CA ARG A 141 -3.32 -16.88 14.81
C ARG A 141 -2.35 -17.90 14.23
N LYS A 142 -1.23 -17.46 13.63
CA LYS A 142 -0.20 -18.35 13.09
C LYS A 142 0.49 -19.16 14.20
N ARG A 143 0.81 -18.53 15.33
CA ARG A 143 1.41 -19.20 16.50
C ARG A 143 0.49 -20.27 17.09
N LYS A 144 -0.79 -19.95 17.27
CA LYS A 144 -1.81 -20.90 17.76
C LYS A 144 -1.93 -22.13 16.84
N ARG A 145 -2.04 -21.91 15.52
CA ARG A 145 -2.08 -23.00 14.52
C ARG A 145 -0.80 -23.84 14.49
N GLY A 146 0.36 -23.25 14.80
CA GLY A 146 1.62 -23.97 14.90
C GLY A 146 1.64 -24.93 16.09
N GLN A 147 1.22 -24.45 17.26
CA GLN A 147 1.11 -25.26 18.49
C GLN A 147 0.11 -26.40 18.33
N GLU A 148 -1.07 -26.14 17.77
CA GLU A 148 -2.08 -27.19 17.51
C GLU A 148 -1.56 -28.28 16.57
N ARG A 149 -0.76 -27.91 15.56
CA ARG A 149 -0.13 -28.87 14.64
C ARG A 149 0.99 -29.68 15.28
N GLU A 150 1.71 -29.11 16.23
CA GLU A 150 2.78 -29.79 16.97
C GLU A 150 2.21 -30.83 17.93
N VAL A 151 1.13 -30.48 18.63
CA VAL A 151 0.40 -31.39 19.54
C VAL A 151 -0.24 -32.57 18.79
N MET A 152 -0.70 -32.38 17.55
CA MET A 152 -1.27 -33.46 16.73
C MET A 152 -0.22 -34.34 16.02
N ARG A 153 1.08 -34.03 16.10
CA ARG A 153 2.12 -34.94 15.58
C ARG A 153 2.27 -36.11 16.55
N VAL A 154 1.50 -37.18 16.31
CA VAL A 154 1.68 -38.48 16.95
C VAL A 154 3.14 -38.92 16.77
N PRO A 155 3.90 -39.22 17.84
CA PRO A 155 5.25 -39.72 17.71
C PRO A 155 5.22 -41.05 16.96
N LYS A 156 5.94 -41.13 15.83
CA LYS A 156 6.26 -42.41 15.21
C LYS A 156 7.09 -43.21 16.22
N GLY A 157 6.47 -44.22 16.83
CA GLY A 157 7.15 -45.14 17.73
C GLY A 157 8.35 -45.80 17.04
N PRO A 158 9.39 -46.19 17.80
CA PRO A 158 10.57 -46.82 17.23
C PRO A 158 10.15 -48.12 16.53
N SER A 159 10.50 -48.24 15.26
CA SER A 159 10.35 -49.47 14.49
C SER A 159 11.40 -50.44 15.00
N GLY A 160 10.95 -51.49 15.70
CA GLY A 160 11.80 -52.60 16.14
C GLY A 160 12.15 -53.54 14.99
#